data_AF-A0A954EQB0-F1
#
_entry.id   AF-A0A954EQB0-F1
#
_cell.length_a   1.000
_cell.length_b   1.000
_cell.length_c   1.000
_cell.angle_alpha   90.00
_cell.angle_beta   90.00
_cell.angle_gamma   90.00
#
_symmetry.space_group_name_H-M   'P 1'
#
loop_
_entity.id
_entity.type
_entity.pdbx_description
1 polymer ?
#
loop_
_entity_poly.entity_id
_entity_poly.type
_entity_poly.pdbx_seq_one_letter_code
_entity_poly.pdbx_strand_id
1 'polypeptide(L)'
;MSHSRDNMDYYDENSIQLDFLDDDLLHFIGFAYSPNFAVVYKGIDPFNSDASDLVNAINANETEAIPFSDYDPLFRTQIIALWDAQEQYDYKGGHQRSVFATFSIGDERYLKAMLAITNGGQQ
;
A
#
# COMPACT_ATOMS: atom_id res chain seq x y z
N MET A 1 20.88 9.85 -20.10
CA MET A 1 19.42 10.08 -20.07
C MET A 1 19.00 9.92 -18.61
N SER A 2 18.61 11.01 -17.97
CA SER A 2 18.21 11.03 -16.56
C SER A 2 16.74 10.66 -16.51
N HIS A 3 16.40 9.46 -16.03
CA HIS A 3 15.03 9.15 -15.64
C HIS A 3 14.82 9.80 -14.28
N SER A 4 14.39 11.05 -14.28
CA SER A 4 13.96 11.68 -13.05
C SER A 4 12.63 11.05 -12.62
N ARG A 5 12.64 10.48 -11.41
CA ARG A 5 11.46 10.11 -10.63
C ARG A 5 10.78 11.40 -10.13
N ASP A 6 10.48 12.34 -11.04
CA ASP A 6 10.37 13.79 -10.75
C ASP A 6 9.30 14.18 -9.71
N ASN A 7 8.34 13.30 -9.40
CA ASN A 7 7.25 13.60 -8.47
C ASN A 7 7.19 12.63 -7.28
N MET A 8 8.32 12.06 -6.86
CA MET A 8 8.37 11.11 -5.75
C MET A 8 9.44 11.50 -4.73
N ASP A 9 9.02 11.66 -3.49
CA ASP A 9 9.91 11.87 -2.36
C ASP A 9 9.95 10.64 -1.46
N TYR A 10 11.14 10.36 -0.91
CA TYR A 10 11.35 9.28 0.04
C TYR A 10 11.94 9.81 1.35
N TYR A 11 11.44 9.30 2.46
CA TYR A 11 11.89 9.62 3.80
C TYR A 11 12.13 8.34 4.61
N ASP A 12 12.88 8.48 5.71
CA ASP A 12 13.16 7.40 6.67
C ASP A 12 13.64 6.11 6.00
N GLU A 13 14.82 6.16 5.37
CA GLU A 13 15.42 5.01 4.66
C GLU A 13 14.53 4.40 3.56
N ASN A 14 13.68 5.25 2.94
CA ASN A 14 12.66 4.89 1.95
C ASN A 14 11.44 4.15 2.52
N SER A 15 11.26 4.12 3.83
CA SER A 15 10.07 3.53 4.46
C SER A 15 8.84 4.44 4.36
N ILE A 16 9.00 5.70 3.96
CA ILE A 16 7.90 6.60 3.59
C ILE A 16 8.11 7.05 2.16
N GLN A 17 7.12 6.81 1.31
CA GLN A 17 7.04 7.28 -0.07
C GLN A 17 5.90 8.29 -0.19
N LEU A 18 6.16 9.42 -0.83
CA LEU A 18 5.16 10.43 -1.19
C LEU A 18 5.13 10.59 -2.70
N ASP A 19 3.97 10.41 -3.32
CA ASP A 19 3.80 10.63 -4.76
C ASP A 19 2.89 11.83 -5.03
N PHE A 20 3.35 12.68 -5.95
CA PHE A 20 2.69 13.91 -6.35
C PHE A 20 2.24 13.82 -7.81
N LEU A 21 1.14 14.50 -8.15
CA LEU A 21 0.74 14.67 -9.54
C LEU A 21 1.49 15.85 -10.15
N ASP A 22 1.29 16.08 -11.45
CA ASP A 22 1.88 17.20 -12.21
C ASP A 22 1.46 18.59 -11.68
N ASP A 23 0.49 18.67 -10.77
CA ASP A 23 0.07 19.88 -10.07
C ASP A 23 0.79 20.10 -8.71
N ASP A 24 1.83 19.31 -8.44
CA ASP A 24 2.59 19.27 -7.19
C ASP A 24 1.75 18.94 -5.94
N LEU A 25 0.54 18.40 -6.12
CA LEU A 25 -0.30 17.96 -5.01
C LEU A 25 -0.10 16.48 -4.74
N LEU A 26 0.12 16.17 -3.46
CA LEU A 26 0.22 14.81 -2.94
C LEU A 26 -1.07 14.05 -3.24
N HIS A 27 -0.94 12.85 -3.80
CA HIS A 27 -2.09 11.99 -4.09
C HIS A 27 -1.94 10.57 -3.51
N PHE A 28 -0.75 10.21 -3.05
CA PHE A 28 -0.46 8.89 -2.50
C PHE A 28 0.66 8.93 -1.47
N ILE A 29 0.49 8.15 -0.41
CA ILE A 29 1.49 7.93 0.64
C ILE A 29 1.66 6.43 0.82
N GLY A 30 2.87 5.94 0.59
CA GLY A 30 3.27 4.57 0.88
C GLY A 30 4.06 4.48 2.16
N PHE A 31 3.75 3.48 2.98
CA PHE A 31 4.54 3.14 4.16
C PHE A 31 5.09 1.73 3.99
N ALA A 32 6.37 1.56 4.29
CA ALA A 32 6.98 0.25 4.55
C ALA A 32 7.32 0.13 6.04
N TYR A 33 7.67 -1.08 6.47
CA TYR A 33 8.15 -1.28 7.82
C TYR A 33 9.37 -0.39 8.13
N SER A 34 9.36 0.23 9.31
CA SER A 34 10.49 0.94 9.88
C SER A 34 10.49 0.80 11.41
N PRO A 35 11.66 0.70 12.07
CA PRO A 35 11.74 0.81 13.52
C PRO A 35 11.51 2.23 14.05
N ASN A 36 11.54 3.26 13.19
CA ASN A 36 11.52 4.67 13.60
C ASN A 36 10.10 5.24 13.75
N PHE A 37 9.09 4.58 13.18
CA PHE A 37 7.69 4.96 13.32
C PHE A 37 6.76 3.75 13.35
N ALA A 38 5.51 3.97 13.76
CA ALA A 38 4.47 2.95 13.76
C ALA A 38 3.32 3.36 12.84
N VAL A 39 2.90 2.44 11.98
CA VAL A 39 1.65 2.57 11.20
C VAL A 39 0.56 1.79 11.92
N VAL A 40 -0.59 2.41 12.10
CA VAL A 40 -1.74 1.80 12.77
C VAL A 40 -2.99 2.05 11.93
N TYR A 41 -3.58 0.97 11.42
CA TYR A 41 -4.87 1.00 10.74
C TYR A 41 -5.95 0.50 11.70
N LYS A 42 -6.80 1.41 12.19
CA LYS A 42 -7.93 1.08 13.09
C LYS A 42 -7.54 0.20 14.29
N GLY A 43 -6.35 0.45 14.86
CA GLY A 43 -5.81 -0.31 16.00
C GLY A 43 -4.99 -1.55 15.62
N ILE A 44 -4.88 -1.87 14.33
CA ILE A 44 -4.11 -2.99 13.78
C ILE A 44 -2.78 -2.47 13.23
N ASP A 45 -1.69 -3.18 13.52
CA ASP A 45 -0.37 -2.93 12.93
C ASP A 45 -0.25 -3.73 11.62
N PRO A 46 -0.22 -3.06 10.46
CA PRO A 46 -0.16 -3.76 9.16
C PRO A 46 1.11 -4.59 9.00
N PHE A 47 2.21 -4.20 9.65
CA PHE A 47 3.51 -4.88 9.55
C PHE A 47 3.74 -5.94 10.65
N ASN A 48 2.71 -6.22 11.45
CA ASN A 48 2.72 -7.25 12.48
C ASN A 48 1.49 -8.16 12.41
N SER A 49 0.79 -8.16 11.28
CA SER A 49 -0.42 -8.93 11.03
C SER A 49 -0.18 -9.89 9.87
N ASP A 50 -0.75 -11.10 9.92
CA ASP A 50 -0.77 -11.96 8.74
C ASP A 50 -1.50 -11.24 7.58
N ALA A 51 -1.01 -11.42 6.36
CA ALA A 51 -1.56 -10.76 5.18
C ALA A 51 -3.06 -11.05 5.02
N SER A 52 -3.50 -12.27 5.28
CA SER A 52 -4.92 -12.64 5.16
C SER A 52 -5.78 -11.95 6.23
N ASP A 53 -5.28 -11.85 7.45
CA ASP A 53 -5.95 -11.14 8.54
C ASP A 53 -6.06 -9.64 8.26
N LEU A 54 -5.02 -9.03 7.72
CA LEU A 54 -5.03 -7.62 7.33
C LEU A 54 -6.04 -7.36 6.21
N VAL A 55 -6.08 -8.19 5.16
CA VAL A 55 -7.08 -8.08 4.08
C VAL A 55 -8.49 -8.18 4.63
N ASN A 56 -8.75 -9.15 5.52
CA ASN A 56 -10.06 -9.31 6.15
C ASN A 56 -10.46 -8.07 6.98
N ALA A 57 -9.52 -7.49 7.72
CA ALA A 57 -9.76 -6.27 8.50
C ALA A 57 -10.06 -5.05 7.63
N ILE A 58 -9.39 -4.91 6.48
CA ILE A 58 -9.68 -3.83 5.53
C ILE A 58 -11.04 -4.06 4.86
N ASN A 59 -11.31 -5.28 4.37
CA ASN A 59 -12.57 -5.68 3.76
C ASN A 59 -13.79 -5.43 4.65
N ALA A 60 -13.66 -5.61 5.97
CA ALA A 60 -14.74 -5.32 6.93
C ALA A 60 -15.21 -3.84 6.90
N ASN A 61 -14.46 -2.97 6.23
CA ASN A 61 -14.73 -1.54 6.08
C ASN A 61 -14.84 -1.10 4.62
N GLU A 62 -14.88 -2.05 3.69
CA GLU A 62 -15.14 -1.80 2.28
C GLU A 62 -16.64 -1.94 1.96
N THR A 63 -17.10 -1.15 0.99
CA THR A 63 -18.46 -1.32 0.43
C THR A 63 -18.60 -2.66 -0.29
N GLU A 64 -17.53 -3.10 -0.96
CA GLU A 64 -17.44 -4.37 -1.67
C GLU A 64 -16.14 -5.06 -1.27
N ALA A 65 -16.25 -6.22 -0.62
CA ALA A 65 -15.09 -7.00 -0.23
C ALA A 65 -14.40 -7.59 -1.46
N ILE A 66 -13.07 -7.55 -1.47
CA ILE A 66 -12.26 -8.21 -2.50
C ILE A 66 -11.76 -9.56 -2.00
N PRO A 67 -11.58 -10.57 -2.87
CA PRO A 67 -10.94 -11.82 -2.49
C PRO A 67 -9.51 -11.55 -2.03
N PHE A 68 -8.99 -12.41 -1.14
CA PHE A 68 -7.58 -12.36 -0.76
C PHE A 68 -6.69 -12.53 -2.00
N SER A 69 -5.70 -11.64 -2.11
CA SER A 69 -4.62 -11.68 -3.09
C SER A 69 -3.36 -11.29 -2.35
N ASP A 70 -2.29 -12.06 -2.53
CA ASP A 70 -0.94 -11.69 -2.10
C ASP A 70 -0.32 -10.65 -3.03
N TYR A 71 -0.82 -10.52 -4.25
CA TYR A 71 -0.36 -9.58 -5.26
C TYR A 71 -1.25 -8.33 -5.31
N ASP A 72 -0.68 -7.20 -4.89
CA ASP A 72 -1.12 -5.81 -5.08
C ASP A 72 -2.64 -5.52 -4.95
N PRO A 73 -3.28 -5.89 -3.83
CA PRO A 73 -4.70 -5.61 -3.63
C PRO A 73 -4.98 -4.11 -3.50
N LEU A 74 -6.05 -3.66 -4.17
CA LEU A 74 -6.56 -2.29 -4.13
C LEU A 74 -7.98 -2.26 -3.57
N PHE A 75 -8.13 -1.67 -2.38
CA PHE A 75 -9.39 -1.46 -1.68
C PHE A 75 -9.97 -0.10 -2.03
N ARG A 76 -11.06 -0.07 -2.80
CA ARG A 76 -11.49 1.12 -3.55
C ARG A 76 -12.26 2.13 -2.70
N THR A 77 -12.97 1.69 -1.67
CA THR A 77 -13.76 2.57 -0.80
C THR A 77 -12.84 3.40 0.09
N GLN A 78 -11.84 2.75 0.68
CA GLN A 78 -10.88 3.40 1.57
C GLN A 78 -9.63 3.91 0.85
N ILE A 79 -9.49 3.57 -0.44
CA ILE A 79 -8.33 3.91 -1.28
C ILE A 79 -7.02 3.46 -0.63
N ILE A 80 -7.04 2.21 -0.16
CA ILE A 80 -5.87 1.53 0.39
C ILE A 80 -5.28 0.63 -0.68
N ALA A 81 -3.98 0.74 -0.91
CA ALA A 81 -3.22 -0.17 -1.76
C ALA A 81 -2.16 -0.86 -0.90
N LEU A 82 -2.05 -2.17 -1.04
CA LEU A 82 -0.96 -2.94 -0.44
C LEU A 82 -0.02 -3.41 -1.54
N TRP A 83 1.25 -3.62 -1.20
CA TRP A 83 2.23 -4.17 -2.13
C TRP A 83 2.72 -5.51 -1.61
N ASP A 84 2.62 -6.52 -2.47
CA ASP A 84 3.18 -7.88 -2.37
C ASP A 84 3.35 -8.49 -0.95
N ALA A 85 2.57 -9.51 -0.63
CA ALA A 85 2.66 -10.22 0.65
C ALA A 85 3.69 -11.35 0.60
N GLN A 86 4.78 -11.23 1.36
CA GLN A 86 5.83 -12.25 1.44
C GLN A 86 6.42 -12.38 2.85
N GLU A 87 6.94 -13.56 3.18
CA GLU A 87 7.57 -13.84 4.48
C GLU A 87 8.79 -12.95 4.75
N GLN A 88 9.52 -12.53 3.71
CA GLN A 88 10.70 -11.67 3.86
C GLN A 88 10.38 -10.30 4.49
N TYR A 89 9.11 -9.87 4.46
CA TYR A 89 8.69 -8.59 5.04
C TYR A 89 8.23 -8.71 6.50
N ASP A 90 8.13 -9.91 7.06
CA ASP A 90 7.75 -10.15 8.46
C ASP A 90 8.91 -9.92 9.43
N TYR A 91 9.46 -8.71 9.44
CA TYR A 91 10.55 -8.31 10.32
C TYR A 91 10.19 -8.47 11.82
N LYS A 92 8.91 -8.29 12.18
CA LYS A 92 8.42 -8.40 13.57
C LYS A 92 8.12 -9.83 14.02
N GLY A 93 7.69 -10.70 13.11
CA GLY A 93 7.40 -12.11 13.38
C GLY A 93 8.57 -13.05 13.08
N GLY A 94 9.71 -12.53 12.62
CA GLY A 94 10.91 -13.33 12.35
C GLY A 94 10.83 -14.10 11.05
N HIS A 95 10.16 -13.54 10.04
CA HIS A 95 10.03 -14.10 8.69
C HIS A 95 9.29 -15.43 8.65
N GLN A 96 8.17 -15.54 9.38
CA GLN A 96 7.41 -16.81 9.51
C GLN A 96 6.01 -16.77 8.89
N ARG A 97 5.54 -15.58 8.49
CA ARG A 97 4.21 -15.36 7.92
C ARG A 97 4.29 -14.34 6.80
N SER A 98 3.37 -14.43 5.85
CA SER A 98 3.27 -13.43 4.79
C SER A 98 2.78 -12.11 5.36
N VAL A 99 3.54 -11.05 5.13
CA VAL A 99 3.21 -9.67 5.50
C VAL A 99 3.36 -8.81 4.25
N PHE A 100 2.46 -7.86 4.02
CA PHE A 100 2.58 -6.93 2.90
C PHE A 100 3.81 -6.04 3.07
N ALA A 101 4.56 -5.86 1.99
CA ALA A 101 5.72 -5.00 1.94
C ALA A 101 5.38 -3.54 2.28
N THR A 102 4.23 -3.07 1.79
CA THR A 102 3.73 -1.73 2.06
C THR A 102 2.27 -1.72 2.45
N PHE A 103 1.93 -0.72 3.26
CA PHE A 103 0.58 -0.27 3.50
C PHE A 103 0.47 1.17 3.00
N SER A 104 -0.39 1.42 2.02
CA SER A 104 -0.43 2.72 1.34
C SER A 104 -1.83 3.28 1.27
N ILE A 105 -1.93 4.60 1.29
CA ILE A 105 -3.19 5.34 1.15
C ILE A 105 -3.09 6.27 -0.05
N GLY A 106 -4.18 6.38 -0.80
CA GLY A 106 -4.30 7.31 -1.91
C GLY A 106 -5.55 8.17 -1.81
N ASP A 107 -5.68 9.10 -2.75
CA ASP A 107 -6.91 9.86 -2.97
C ASP A 107 -7.67 9.37 -4.21
N GLU A 108 -8.78 10.03 -4.54
CA GLU A 108 -9.60 9.68 -5.70
C GLU A 108 -8.83 9.77 -7.04
N ARG A 109 -7.80 10.63 -7.12
CA ARG A 109 -6.97 10.79 -8.30
C ARG A 109 -6.03 9.60 -8.46
N TYR A 110 -5.43 9.13 -7.36
CA TYR A 110 -4.70 7.87 -7.33
C TYR A 110 -5.59 6.69 -7.76
N LEU A 111 -6.79 6.57 -7.18
CA LEU A 111 -7.73 5.51 -7.54
C LEU A 111 -8.05 5.53 -9.04
N LYS A 112 -8.33 6.71 -9.60
CA LYS A 112 -8.61 6.87 -11.02
C LYS A 112 -7.42 6.44 -11.89
N ALA A 113 -6.20 6.81 -11.51
CA ALA A 113 -4.99 6.41 -12.22
C ALA A 113 -4.79 4.88 -12.19
N MET A 114 -4.94 4.25 -11.03
CA MET A 114 -4.82 2.80 -10.90
C MET A 114 -5.88 2.05 -11.71
N LEU A 115 -7.15 2.49 -11.65
CA LEU A 115 -8.22 1.88 -12.44
C LEU A 115 -7.99 2.05 -13.94
N ALA A 116 -7.40 3.16 -14.39
CA ALA A 116 -7.03 3.35 -15.79
C ALA A 116 -5.97 2.33 -16.25
N ILE A 117 -4.99 2.02 -15.39
CA ILE A 117 -3.96 1.01 -15.65
C ILE A 117 -4.57 -0.40 -15.69
N THR A 118 -5.37 -0.77 -14.67
CA THR A 118 -5.96 -2.11 -14.57
C THR A 118 -6.97 -2.39 -15.70
N ASN A 119 -7.76 -1.37 -16.09
CA ASN A 119 -8.75 -1.51 -17.16
C ASN A 119 -8.14 -1.34 -18.56
N GLY A 120 -7.07 -0.54 -18.69
CA GLY A 120 -6.37 -0.30 -19.94
C GLY A 120 -5.48 -1.46 -20.39
N GLY A 121 -5.10 -2.37 -19.49
CA GLY A 121 -4.34 -3.59 -19.79
C GLY A 121 -5.15 -4.75 -20.37
N GLN A 122 -6.45 -4.56 -20.64
CA GLN A 122 -7.34 -5.57 -21.23
C GLN A 122 -7.72 -5.32 -22.71
N GLN A 123 -6.93 -4.53 -23.46
CA GLN A 123 -7.09 -4.37 -24.91
C GLN A 123 -6.09 -5.20 -25.71
#